data_AF-A0A3N5R018-F1
#
_entry.id   AF-A0A3N5R018-F1
#
_cell.length_a   1.000
_cell.length_b   1.000
_cell.length_c   1.000
_cell.angle_alpha   90.00
_cell.angle_beta   90.00
_cell.angle_gamma   90.00
#
_symmetry.space_group_name_H-M   'P 1'
#
loop_
_entity.id
_entity.type
_entity.pdbx_description
1 polymer ?
#
loop_
_entity_poly.entity_id
_entity_poly.type
_entity_poly.pdbx_seq_one_letter_code
_entity_poly.pdbx_strand_id
1 'polypeptide(L)'
;MMTSSVNAGDGFMIGFNLCQSHLAESKASNSLIEYIANRFEMESPIHVQPLDPTSHFAMIVAWLPSAVSTTVEKAKDRTLTLVRKSQFKLIVRLDSLSNYAYVIKNPKGKEVARFDSADHHQVPYGPDHLHPNLPKSKSVQPSFTTGAPMIDVNGILEVLETKEQEFAIES
;
A
#
# COMPACT_ATOMS: atom_id res chain seq x y z
N MET A 1 12.92 3.00 8.02
CA MET A 1 12.05 4.11 8.46
C MET A 1 10.81 3.52 9.14
N MET A 2 10.20 4.23 10.09
CA MET A 2 8.86 3.91 10.60
C MET A 2 7.94 5.11 10.35
N THR A 3 6.66 4.85 10.06
CA THR A 3 5.67 5.88 9.76
C THR A 3 4.38 5.71 10.57
N SER A 4 3.63 6.80 10.68
CA SER A 4 2.22 6.84 11.10
C SER A 4 1.44 7.66 10.09
N SER A 5 0.29 7.15 9.67
CA SER A 5 -0.65 7.85 8.79
C SER A 5 -1.95 8.12 9.53
N VAL A 6 -2.48 9.32 9.38
CA VAL A 6 -3.78 9.73 9.93
C VAL A 6 -4.64 10.27 8.79
N ASN A 7 -5.91 9.87 8.77
CA ASN A 7 -6.88 10.34 7.77
C ASN A 7 -8.14 10.84 8.50
N ALA A 8 -8.41 12.14 8.40
CA ALA A 8 -9.58 12.80 8.99
C ALA A 8 -10.17 13.84 8.01
N GLY A 9 -10.39 13.42 6.75
CA GLY A 9 -10.81 14.28 5.65
C GLY A 9 -9.64 14.64 4.73
N ASP A 10 -8.57 15.15 5.31
CA ASP A 10 -7.24 15.22 4.70
C ASP A 10 -6.31 14.19 5.36
N GLY A 11 -5.39 13.65 4.57
CA GLY A 11 -4.41 12.66 5.02
C GLY A 11 -3.05 13.31 5.30
N PHE A 12 -2.42 12.95 6.43
CA PHE A 12 -1.01 13.27 6.66
C PHE A 12 -0.25 12.02 7.11
N MET A 13 1.02 11.93 6.72
CA MET A 13 1.95 10.89 7.13
C MET A 13 3.14 11.52 7.84
N ILE A 14 3.51 10.97 8.99
CA ILE A 14 4.73 11.32 9.73
C ILE A 14 5.68 10.13 9.65
N GLY A 15 6.94 10.39 9.30
CA GLY A 15 7.99 9.36 9.19
C GLY A 15 9.25 9.75 9.94
N PHE A 16 9.83 8.81 10.70
CA PHE A 16 11.09 8.99 11.40
C PHE A 16 12.12 7.95 10.95
N ASN A 17 13.36 8.40 10.76
CA ASN A 17 14.50 7.51 10.58
C ASN A 17 15.01 7.08 11.95
N LEU A 18 14.72 5.83 12.31
CA LEU A 18 15.19 5.20 13.53
C LEU A 18 16.49 4.43 13.25
N CYS A 19 17.40 4.37 14.23
CA CYS A 19 18.52 3.43 14.15
C CYS A 19 17.99 1.98 14.22
N GLN A 20 18.83 1.02 13.85
CA GLN A 20 18.41 -0.38 13.67
C GLN A 20 17.77 -0.98 14.94
N SER A 21 18.27 -0.65 16.13
CA SER A 21 17.69 -1.15 17.39
C SER A 21 16.30 -0.58 17.64
N HIS A 22 16.14 0.74 17.54
CA HIS A 22 14.85 1.40 17.75
C HIS A 22 13.82 1.02 16.66
N LEU A 23 14.25 0.77 15.42
CA LEU A 23 13.37 0.24 14.38
C LEU A 23 12.90 -1.19 14.67
N ALA A 24 13.74 -2.01 15.32
CA ALA A 24 13.35 -3.36 15.72
C ALA A 24 12.34 -3.33 16.87
N GLU A 25 12.57 -2.47 17.87
CA GLU A 25 11.64 -2.23 18.99
C GLU A 25 10.28 -1.72 18.50
N SER A 26 10.29 -0.76 17.59
CA SER A 26 9.08 -0.07 17.16
C SER A 26 8.10 -0.96 16.39
N LYS A 27 8.55 -2.13 15.90
CA LYS A 27 7.68 -3.15 15.28
C LYS A 27 6.67 -3.77 16.25
N ALA A 28 6.90 -3.64 17.56
CA ALA A 28 5.95 -4.09 18.59
C ALA A 28 4.88 -3.04 18.93
N SER A 29 5.02 -1.80 18.44
CA SER A 29 4.03 -0.73 18.63
C SER A 29 3.03 -0.71 17.48
N ASN A 30 1.80 -0.24 17.72
CA ASN A 30 0.78 -0.16 16.67
C ASN A 30 1.02 1.02 15.71
N SER A 31 1.82 2.01 16.12
CA SER A 31 2.12 3.20 15.32
C SER A 31 3.43 3.88 15.76
N LEU A 32 4.00 4.74 14.91
CA LEU A 32 5.13 5.61 15.26
C LEU A 32 4.78 6.58 16.40
N ILE A 33 3.57 7.15 16.38
CA ILE A 33 3.11 8.08 17.43
C ILE A 33 3.09 7.40 18.80
N GLU A 34 2.54 6.18 18.86
CA GLU A 34 2.51 5.37 20.07
C GLU A 34 3.93 4.96 20.51
N TYR A 35 4.79 4.56 19.57
CA TYR A 35 6.19 4.23 19.87
C TYR A 35 6.92 5.41 20.54
N ILE A 36 6.79 6.61 19.97
CA ILE A 36 7.40 7.82 20.51
C ILE A 36 6.84 8.12 21.91
N ALA A 37 5.51 8.11 22.07
CA ALA A 37 4.87 8.37 23.36
C ALA A 37 5.39 7.43 24.45
N ASN A 38 5.40 6.12 24.17
CA ASN A 38 5.91 5.11 25.09
C ASN A 38 7.41 5.32 25.40
N ARG A 39 8.22 5.66 24.40
CA ARG A 39 9.67 5.83 24.57
C ARG A 39 10.04 7.00 25.47
N PHE A 40 9.21 8.05 25.46
CA PHE A 40 9.40 9.25 26.28
C PHE A 40 8.52 9.27 27.53
N GLU A 41 7.87 8.15 27.88
CA GLU A 41 6.99 8.02 29.06
C GLU A 41 5.86 9.07 29.06
N MET A 42 5.34 9.37 27.86
CA MET A 42 4.23 10.28 27.65
C MET A 42 2.96 9.50 27.30
N GLU A 43 1.80 10.04 27.68
CA GLU A 43 0.53 9.53 27.17
C GLU A 43 0.43 9.79 25.66
N SER A 44 0.04 8.76 24.90
CA SER A 44 -0.19 8.94 23.47
C SER A 44 -1.39 9.88 23.27
N PRO A 45 -1.26 10.95 22.45
CA PRO A 45 -2.39 11.83 22.16
C PRO A 45 -3.47 11.15 21.31
N ILE A 46 -3.20 9.94 20.81
CA ILE A 46 -4.11 9.16 19.97
C ILE A 46 -4.24 7.76 20.57
N HIS A 47 -5.48 7.33 20.80
CA HIS A 47 -5.76 5.95 21.13
C HIS A 47 -5.81 5.11 19.85
N VAL A 48 -4.86 4.20 19.69
CA VAL A 48 -4.78 3.32 18.52
C VAL A 48 -5.48 2.01 18.85
N GLN A 49 -6.48 1.63 18.05
CA GLN A 49 -7.01 0.27 18.09
C GLN A 49 -6.22 -0.59 17.11
N PRO A 50 -5.57 -1.68 17.57
CA PRO A 50 -4.88 -2.60 16.69
C PRO A 50 -5.85 -3.15 15.65
N LEU A 51 -5.43 -3.14 14.40
CA LEU A 51 -6.22 -3.67 13.31
C LEU A 51 -5.87 -5.13 13.08
N ASP A 52 -6.80 -6.04 13.39
CA ASP A 52 -6.62 -7.46 13.10
C ASP A 52 -6.46 -7.68 11.57
N PRO A 53 -5.38 -8.34 11.10
CA PRO A 53 -5.14 -8.52 9.67
C PRO A 53 -6.25 -9.28 8.93
N THR A 54 -6.94 -10.20 9.60
CA THR A 54 -8.03 -10.98 9.00
C THR A 54 -9.27 -10.12 8.82
N SER A 55 -9.66 -9.40 9.86
CA SER A 55 -10.75 -8.41 9.79
C SER A 55 -10.44 -7.31 8.77
N HIS A 56 -9.21 -6.80 8.75
CA HIS A 56 -8.80 -5.82 7.75
C HIS A 56 -8.96 -6.35 6.33
N PHE A 57 -8.44 -7.55 6.05
CA PHE A 57 -8.56 -8.14 4.72
C PHE A 57 -10.03 -8.34 4.33
N ALA A 58 -10.89 -8.80 5.24
CA ALA A 58 -12.32 -8.94 4.98
C ALA A 58 -12.99 -7.60 4.64
N MET A 59 -12.64 -6.51 5.35
CA MET A 59 -13.11 -5.16 5.03
C MET A 59 -12.66 -4.73 3.63
N ILE A 60 -11.40 -4.97 3.26
CA ILE A 60 -10.88 -4.62 1.93
C ILE A 60 -11.61 -5.42 0.84
N VAL A 61 -11.85 -6.72 1.03
CA VAL A 61 -12.60 -7.55 0.08
C VAL A 61 -14.02 -7.02 -0.15
N ALA A 62 -14.69 -6.53 0.90
CA ALA A 62 -16.04 -5.98 0.80
C ALA A 62 -16.08 -4.59 0.14
N TRP A 63 -15.10 -3.73 0.41
CA TRP A 63 -15.13 -2.32 0.01
C TRP A 63 -14.42 -2.03 -1.33
N LEU A 64 -13.22 -2.59 -1.52
CA LEU A 64 -12.34 -2.21 -2.63
C LEU A 64 -12.93 -2.45 -4.02
N PRO A 65 -13.65 -3.56 -4.30
CA PRO A 65 -14.19 -3.81 -5.64
C PRO A 65 -15.07 -2.66 -6.15
N SER A 66 -15.93 -2.13 -5.28
CA SER A 66 -16.78 -0.98 -5.59
C SER A 66 -15.96 0.31 -5.74
N ALA A 67 -15.01 0.55 -4.83
CA ALA A 67 -14.17 1.74 -4.83
C ALA A 67 -13.35 1.89 -6.13
N VAL A 68 -12.90 0.78 -6.71
CA VAL A 68 -12.11 0.79 -7.96
C VAL A 68 -12.88 0.31 -9.19
N SER A 69 -14.21 0.16 -9.10
CA SER A 69 -15.08 -0.31 -10.19
C SER A 69 -14.59 -1.61 -10.85
N THR A 70 -14.38 -2.65 -10.04
CA THR A 70 -13.90 -3.98 -10.44
C THR A 70 -14.82 -5.10 -9.95
N THR A 71 -14.60 -6.30 -10.46
CA THR A 71 -15.17 -7.54 -9.91
C THR A 71 -14.09 -8.37 -9.23
N VAL A 72 -14.48 -9.15 -8.22
CA VAL A 72 -13.58 -10.09 -7.54
C VAL A 72 -13.41 -11.33 -8.40
N GLU A 73 -12.18 -11.63 -8.80
CA GLU A 73 -11.83 -12.91 -9.44
C GLU A 73 -11.42 -13.94 -8.40
N LYS A 74 -10.64 -13.55 -7.39
CA LYS A 74 -10.14 -14.45 -6.35
C LYS A 74 -9.80 -13.70 -5.07
N ALA A 75 -10.15 -14.27 -3.92
CA ALA A 75 -9.69 -13.81 -2.61
C ALA A 75 -9.20 -15.02 -1.81
N LYS A 76 -7.89 -15.11 -1.55
CA LYS A 76 -7.28 -16.23 -0.80
C LYS A 76 -5.95 -15.81 -0.21
N ASP A 77 -5.59 -16.33 0.96
CA ASP A 77 -4.26 -16.17 1.57
C ASP A 77 -3.85 -14.69 1.67
N ARG A 78 -4.79 -13.82 2.09
CA ARG A 78 -4.65 -12.35 2.17
C ARG A 78 -4.25 -11.67 0.86
N THR A 79 -4.54 -12.34 -0.26
CA THR A 79 -4.36 -11.83 -1.61
C THR A 79 -5.72 -11.72 -2.29
N LEU A 80 -6.04 -10.53 -2.79
CA LEU A 80 -7.25 -10.21 -3.52
C LEU A 80 -6.88 -9.90 -4.98
N THR A 81 -7.49 -10.60 -5.93
CA THR A 81 -7.38 -10.34 -7.36
C THR A 81 -8.69 -9.78 -7.88
N LEU A 82 -8.62 -8.57 -8.41
CA LEU A 82 -9.72 -7.80 -8.97
C LEU A 82 -9.54 -7.63 -10.47
N VAL A 83 -10.65 -7.58 -11.20
CA VAL A 83 -10.67 -7.44 -12.66
C VAL A 83 -11.49 -6.22 -13.05
N ARG A 84 -10.89 -5.34 -13.86
CA ARG A 84 -11.53 -4.18 -14.49
C ARG A 84 -12.32 -4.60 -15.73
N LYS A 85 -13.28 -3.78 -16.16
CA LYS A 85 -13.98 -3.98 -17.45
C LYS A 85 -12.99 -4.04 -18.64
N SER A 86 -11.91 -3.27 -18.58
CA SER A 86 -10.78 -3.25 -19.53
C SER A 86 -9.96 -4.54 -19.56
N GLN A 87 -10.27 -5.54 -18.73
CA GLN A 87 -9.49 -6.76 -18.50
C GLN A 87 -8.15 -6.55 -17.78
N PHE A 88 -7.86 -5.34 -17.30
CA PHE A 88 -6.76 -5.13 -16.35
C PHE A 88 -7.04 -5.86 -15.04
N LYS A 89 -5.97 -6.37 -14.43
CA LYS A 89 -6.03 -7.01 -13.11
C LYS A 89 -5.29 -6.18 -12.08
N LEU A 90 -5.92 -5.98 -10.93
CA LEU A 90 -5.31 -5.43 -9.72
C LEU A 90 -5.18 -6.57 -8.70
N ILE A 91 -3.95 -6.87 -8.30
CA ILE A 91 -3.64 -7.89 -7.29
C ILE A 91 -3.15 -7.17 -6.04
N VAL A 92 -3.89 -7.32 -4.95
CA VAL A 92 -3.62 -6.69 -3.64
C VAL A 92 -3.19 -7.79 -2.68
N ARG A 93 -1.92 -7.79 -2.27
CA ARG A 93 -1.37 -8.70 -1.26
C ARG A 93 -1.16 -7.94 0.05
N LEU A 94 -1.78 -8.38 1.14
CA LEU A 94 -1.74 -7.76 2.46
C LEU A 94 -1.21 -8.73 3.52
N ASP A 95 0.08 -9.06 3.50
CA ASP A 95 0.67 -9.99 4.47
C ASP A 95 0.81 -9.36 5.87
N SER A 96 1.04 -8.06 5.93
CA SER A 96 0.89 -7.22 7.11
C SER A 96 0.75 -5.76 6.65
N LEU A 97 0.49 -4.82 7.57
CA LEU A 97 0.49 -3.39 7.23
C LEU A 97 1.85 -2.90 6.69
N SER A 98 2.95 -3.55 7.06
CA SER A 98 4.31 -3.23 6.63
C SER A 98 4.88 -4.21 5.59
N ASN A 99 4.10 -5.18 5.15
CA ASN A 99 4.46 -6.13 4.10
C ASN A 99 3.26 -6.34 3.18
N TYR A 100 3.22 -5.54 2.13
CA TYR A 100 2.16 -5.52 1.15
C TYR A 100 2.71 -5.25 -0.25
N ALA A 101 1.88 -5.53 -1.26
CA ALA A 101 2.13 -5.13 -2.64
C ALA A 101 0.83 -4.95 -3.40
N TYR A 102 0.80 -3.96 -4.31
CA TYR A 102 -0.29 -3.75 -5.26
C TYR A 102 0.25 -3.91 -6.67
N VAL A 103 -0.11 -4.98 -7.36
CA VAL A 103 0.40 -5.33 -8.69
C VAL A 103 -0.68 -5.07 -9.73
N ILE A 104 -0.33 -4.36 -10.79
CA ILE A 104 -1.21 -4.08 -11.92
C ILE A 104 -0.73 -4.87 -13.12
N LYS A 105 -1.62 -5.71 -13.66
CA LYS A 105 -1.39 -6.49 -14.89
C LYS A 105 -2.30 -6.01 -16.01
N ASN A 106 -1.74 -5.90 -17.20
CA ASN A 106 -2.51 -5.60 -18.41
C ASN A 106 -3.32 -6.84 -18.89
N PRO A 107 -4.20 -6.69 -19.90
CA PRO A 107 -5.03 -7.79 -20.43
C PRO A 107 -4.22 -8.96 -20.99
N LYS A 108 -2.97 -8.74 -21.37
CA LYS A 108 -2.03 -9.79 -21.83
C LYS A 108 -1.38 -10.55 -20.66
N GLY A 109 -1.77 -10.26 -19.42
CA GLY A 109 -1.25 -10.89 -18.20
C GLY A 109 0.12 -10.38 -17.74
N LYS A 110 0.66 -9.33 -18.38
CA LYS A 110 1.97 -8.76 -18.07
C LYS A 110 1.87 -7.72 -16.96
N GLU A 111 2.79 -7.77 -16.01
CA GLU A 111 2.95 -6.73 -14.99
C GLU A 111 3.43 -5.43 -15.63
N VAL A 112 2.66 -4.36 -15.41
CA VAL A 112 2.95 -3.04 -15.99
C VAL A 112 3.27 -2.01 -14.91
N ALA A 113 2.74 -2.17 -13.70
CA ALA A 113 3.10 -1.35 -12.55
C ALA A 113 2.98 -2.13 -11.24
N ARG A 114 3.72 -1.71 -10.22
CA ARG A 114 3.69 -2.31 -8.88
C ARG A 114 4.03 -1.32 -7.79
N PHE A 115 3.21 -1.26 -6.76
CA PHE A 115 3.55 -0.69 -5.46
C PHE A 115 4.14 -1.80 -4.58
N ASP A 116 5.27 -1.55 -3.93
CA ASP A 116 6.00 -2.53 -3.15
C ASP A 116 6.53 -1.89 -1.86
N SER A 117 6.44 -2.62 -0.75
CA SER A 117 6.92 -2.21 0.58
C SER A 117 8.30 -2.76 0.92
N ALA A 118 8.85 -3.63 0.07
CA ALA A 118 10.15 -4.23 0.33
C ALA A 118 11.28 -3.20 0.25
N ASP A 119 12.06 -3.07 1.32
CA ASP A 119 13.21 -2.16 1.42
C ASP A 119 14.43 -2.70 0.64
N HIS A 120 14.35 -2.67 -0.69
CA HIS A 120 15.44 -3.08 -1.58
C HIS A 120 15.84 -2.00 -2.60
N HIS A 121 15.23 -0.82 -2.51
CA HIS A 121 15.54 0.36 -3.31
C HIS A 121 15.76 1.58 -2.42
N GLN A 122 16.76 2.39 -2.74
CA GLN A 122 16.88 3.71 -2.12
C GLN A 122 15.93 4.68 -2.81
N VAL A 123 14.91 5.14 -2.09
CA VAL A 123 14.02 6.21 -2.52
C VAL A 123 14.14 7.42 -1.58
N PRO A 124 13.82 8.64 -2.05
CA PRO A 124 13.91 9.85 -1.23
C PRO A 124 13.07 9.83 0.06
N TYR A 125 12.01 9.01 0.13
CA TYR A 125 11.12 8.92 1.27
C TYR A 125 10.45 7.54 1.36
N GLY A 126 10.45 6.94 2.56
CA GLY A 126 9.89 5.60 2.82
C GLY A 126 10.78 4.46 2.30
N PRO A 127 10.51 3.21 2.70
CA PRO A 127 10.94 2.04 1.93
C PRO A 127 9.94 1.73 0.79
N ASP A 128 8.71 2.19 0.95
CA ASP A 128 7.59 1.92 0.07
C ASP A 128 7.72 2.72 -1.23
N HIS A 129 7.60 2.03 -2.34
CA HIS A 129 7.91 2.59 -3.64
C HIS A 129 7.05 2.04 -4.76
N LEU A 130 6.96 2.82 -5.83
CA LEU A 130 6.24 2.50 -7.05
C LEU A 130 7.25 2.19 -8.16
N HIS A 131 7.04 1.04 -8.80
CA HIS A 131 7.56 0.68 -10.11
C HIS A 131 6.50 1.05 -11.15
N PRO A 132 6.56 2.22 -11.81
CA PRO A 132 5.51 2.67 -12.71
C PRO A 132 5.53 1.95 -14.06
N ASN A 133 6.66 1.35 -14.46
CA ASN A 133 6.87 0.80 -15.79
C ASN A 133 7.65 -0.52 -15.73
N LEU A 134 6.94 -1.63 -15.58
CA LEU A 134 7.54 -2.97 -15.60
C LEU A 134 7.37 -3.66 -16.97
N PRO A 135 8.35 -4.47 -17.40
CA PRO A 135 9.71 -4.65 -16.87
C PRO A 135 10.71 -3.62 -17.42
N LYS A 136 10.25 -2.61 -18.18
CA LYS A 136 11.11 -1.76 -19.02
C LYS A 136 11.98 -0.78 -18.23
N SER A 137 11.58 -0.38 -17.02
CA SER A 137 12.23 0.71 -16.29
C SER A 137 12.74 0.28 -14.91
N LYS A 138 13.94 0.76 -14.56
CA LYS A 138 14.46 0.78 -13.18
C LYS A 138 14.05 2.04 -12.41
N SER A 139 13.27 2.94 -13.02
CA SER A 139 12.79 4.14 -12.36
C SER A 139 11.88 3.72 -11.21
N VAL A 140 12.31 4.01 -9.99
CA VAL A 140 11.53 3.78 -8.78
C VAL A 140 11.28 5.14 -8.15
N GLN A 141 10.05 5.37 -7.71
CA GLN A 141 9.67 6.60 -7.02
C GLN A 141 9.02 6.28 -5.67
N PRO A 142 9.09 7.17 -4.68
CA PRO A 142 8.31 7.02 -3.45
C PRO A 142 6.84 6.82 -3.81
N SER A 143 6.20 5.82 -3.21
CA SER A 143 4.77 5.60 -3.43
C SER A 143 3.89 6.35 -2.45
N PHE A 144 4.42 6.66 -1.25
CA PHE A 144 3.66 7.17 -0.11
C PHE A 144 2.47 6.29 0.30
N THR A 145 2.45 5.03 -0.17
CA THR A 145 1.43 4.06 0.22
C THR A 145 1.62 3.64 1.68
N THR A 146 0.56 3.14 2.28
CA THR A 146 0.48 2.85 3.72
C THR A 146 0.28 1.36 4.01
N GLY A 147 -0.01 0.57 2.98
CA GLY A 147 -0.42 -0.82 3.14
C GLY A 147 -1.89 -0.99 3.48
N ALA A 148 -2.63 0.11 3.63
CA ALA A 148 -4.07 0.14 3.78
C ALA A 148 -4.73 0.63 2.49
N PRO A 149 -5.33 -0.27 1.67
CA PRO A 149 -5.93 0.12 0.39
C PRO A 149 -7.01 1.19 0.49
N MET A 150 -7.67 1.35 1.65
CA MET A 150 -8.64 2.42 1.89
C MET A 150 -8.03 3.83 1.86
N ILE A 151 -6.77 3.95 2.25
CA ILE A 151 -6.01 5.20 2.22
C ILE A 151 -5.34 5.35 0.85
N ASP A 152 -4.82 4.25 0.31
CA ASP A 152 -3.99 4.24 -0.89
C ASP A 152 -4.79 4.26 -2.21
N VAL A 153 -6.12 4.14 -2.14
CA VAL A 153 -7.00 3.91 -3.31
C VAL A 153 -6.83 4.93 -4.42
N ASN A 154 -6.65 6.20 -4.08
CA ASN A 154 -6.53 7.25 -5.09
C ASN A 154 -5.26 7.07 -5.93
N GLY A 155 -4.12 6.77 -5.29
CA GLY A 155 -2.88 6.48 -6.00
C GLY A 155 -2.95 5.19 -6.82
N ILE A 156 -3.64 4.16 -6.30
CA ILE A 156 -3.88 2.91 -7.04
C ILE A 156 -4.71 3.20 -8.30
N LEU A 157 -5.80 3.96 -8.17
CA LEU A 157 -6.68 4.33 -9.28
C LEU A 157 -5.96 5.13 -10.35
N GLU A 158 -5.21 6.17 -9.95
CA GLU A 158 -4.46 7.02 -10.86
C GLU A 158 -3.50 6.19 -11.73
N VAL A 159 -2.72 5.29 -11.11
CA VAL A 159 -1.80 4.42 -11.85
C VAL A 159 -2.56 3.44 -12.73
N LEU A 160 -3.64 2.83 -12.23
CA LEU A 160 -4.45 1.88 -12.99
C LEU A 160 -5.04 2.53 -14.25
N GLU A 161 -5.65 3.70 -14.12
CA GLU A 161 -6.27 4.45 -15.22
C GLU A 161 -5.22 4.93 -16.23
N THR A 162 -4.07 5.40 -15.75
CA THR A 162 -2.94 5.76 -16.62
C THR A 162 -2.50 4.57 -17.48
N LYS A 163 -2.36 3.37 -16.88
CA LYS A 163 -1.96 2.17 -17.62
C LYS A 163 -3.05 1.68 -18.58
N GLU A 164 -4.32 1.84 -18.23
CA GLU A 164 -5.44 1.57 -19.14
C GLU A 164 -5.36 2.47 -20.39
N GLN A 165 -5.10 3.76 -20.21
CA GLN A 165 -4.98 4.73 -21.30
C GLN A 165 -3.76 4.45 -22.20
N GLU A 166 -2.59 4.22 -21.60
CA GLU A 166 -1.36 3.86 -22.35
C GLU A 166 -1.58 2.60 -23.20
N PHE A 167 -2.20 1.56 -22.63
CA PHE A 167 -2.47 0.32 -23.35
C PHE A 167 -3.47 0.50 -24.49
N ALA A 168 -4.47 1.37 -24.34
CA ALA A 168 -5.44 1.66 -25.39
C ALA A 168 -4.81 2.36 -26.61
N ILE A 169 -3.72 3.12 -26.42
CA ILE A 169 -2.98 3.78 -27.50
C ILE A 169 -2.05 2.79 -28.23
N GLU A 170 -1.49 1.82 -27.49
CA GLU A 170 -0.57 0.80 -28.03
C GLU A 170 -1.27 -0.39 -28.72
N SER A 171 -2.61 -0.50 -28.63
CA SER A 171 -3.42 -1.62 -29.13
C SER A 171 -4.08 -1.31 -30.47
#